data_AF-A0A2C6MD99-F1
#
_entry.id   AF-A0A2C6MD99-F1
#
_cell.length_a   1.000
_cell.length_b   1.000
_cell.length_c   1.000
_cell.angle_alpha   90.00
_cell.angle_beta   90.00
_cell.angle_gamma   90.00
#
_symmetry.space_group_name_H-M   'P 1'
#
loop_
_entity.id
_entity.type
_entity.pdbx_description
1 polymer ?
#
loop_
_entity_poly.entity_id
_entity_poly.type
_entity_poly.pdbx_seq_one_letter_code
_entity_poly.pdbx_strand_id
1 'polypeptide(L)'
;MKISGFKPAGEVLKAYDRNQADKKSKLNKADWPAGDSVQLSGEARFKKEIEAALKNLPEVREDLVNRIKKDIQAGTYKPDTDKIADGILQERLLDKKV
;
A
#
# COMPACT_ATOMS: atom_id res chain seq x y z
N MET A 1 -48.32 -15.36 -54.61
CA MET A 1 -47.12 -14.88 -53.87
C MET A 1 -46.77 -13.48 -54.38
N LYS A 2 -46.65 -12.47 -53.50
CA LYS A 2 -46.04 -11.17 -53.83
C LYS A 2 -44.93 -10.93 -52.80
N ILE A 3 -43.69 -10.92 -53.24
CA ILE A 3 -42.53 -10.53 -52.42
C ILE A 3 -42.24 -9.06 -52.70
N SER A 4 -42.76 -8.18 -51.85
CA SER A 4 -42.33 -6.78 -51.80
C SER A 4 -41.05 -6.71 -50.96
N GLY A 5 -39.93 -6.40 -51.59
CA GLY A 5 -38.62 -6.36 -50.93
C GLY A 5 -37.72 -5.24 -51.44
N PHE A 6 -38.25 -4.05 -51.69
CA PHE A 6 -37.42 -2.87 -51.91
C PHE A 6 -37.27 -2.11 -50.59
N LYS A 7 -36.11 -2.24 -49.95
CA LYS A 7 -35.73 -1.46 -48.77
C LYS A 7 -35.08 -0.16 -49.24
N PRO A 8 -35.57 1.02 -48.80
CA PRO A 8 -35.01 2.30 -49.24
C PRO A 8 -33.57 2.47 -48.73
N ALA A 9 -32.72 3.11 -49.54
CA ALA A 9 -31.30 3.32 -49.29
C ALA A 9 -30.95 3.89 -47.89
N GLY A 10 -31.90 4.54 -47.22
CA GLY A 10 -31.74 5.05 -45.85
C GLY A 10 -31.61 3.97 -44.76
N GLU A 11 -32.16 2.76 -44.94
CA GLU A 11 -31.94 1.65 -43.99
C GLU A 11 -30.52 1.09 -44.07
N VAL A 12 -29.95 1.08 -45.28
CA VAL A 12 -28.58 0.59 -45.53
C VAL A 12 -27.55 1.56 -44.93
N LEU A 13 -27.78 2.87 -45.04
CA LEU A 13 -26.94 3.89 -44.40
C LEU A 13 -26.95 3.76 -42.86
N LYS A 14 -28.12 3.56 -42.26
CA LYS A 14 -28.24 3.38 -40.79
C LYS A 14 -27.50 2.13 -40.30
N ALA A 15 -27.51 1.05 -41.08
CA ALA A 15 -26.75 -0.16 -40.76
C ALA A 15 -25.23 0.08 -40.86
N TYR A 16 -24.78 0.88 -41.84
CA TYR A 16 -23.37 1.25 -41.98
C TYR A 16 -22.86 2.12 -40.82
N ASP A 17 -23.64 3.13 -40.40
CA ASP A 17 -23.28 3.99 -39.26
C ASP A 17 -23.27 3.22 -37.94
N ARG A 18 -24.21 2.29 -37.75
CA ARG A 18 -24.26 1.42 -36.56
C ARG A 18 -23.03 0.52 -36.48
N ASN A 19 -22.57 -0.03 -37.61
CA ASN A 19 -21.34 -0.83 -37.67
C ASN A 19 -20.07 -0.02 -37.38
N GLN A 20 -20.03 1.28 -37.71
CA GLN A 20 -18.91 2.16 -37.35
C GLN A 20 -18.89 2.51 -35.86
N ALA A 21 -20.07 2.75 -35.26
CA ALA A 21 -20.20 2.96 -33.82
C ALA A 21 -19.81 1.70 -33.02
N ASP A 22 -20.21 0.52 -33.49
CA ASP A 22 -19.84 -0.76 -32.86
C ASP A 22 -18.34 -1.06 -33.00
N LYS A 23 -17.70 -0.72 -34.13
CA LYS A 23 -16.23 -0.81 -34.29
C LYS A 23 -15.49 0.17 -33.36
N LYS A 24 -15.98 1.40 -33.17
CA LYS A 24 -15.40 2.36 -32.21
C LYS A 24 -15.60 1.92 -30.75
N SER A 25 -16.71 1.27 -30.42
CA SER A 25 -16.96 0.75 -29.07
C SER A 25 -16.06 -0.45 -28.72
N LYS A 26 -15.67 -1.26 -29.72
CA LYS A 26 -14.73 -2.37 -29.53
C LYS A 26 -13.26 -1.94 -29.45
N LEU A 27 -12.92 -0.73 -29.91
CA LEU A 27 -11.57 -0.16 -29.80
C LEU A 27 -11.30 0.49 -28.42
N ASN A 28 -12.34 0.79 -27.64
CA ASN A 28 -12.22 1.36 -26.29
C ASN A 28 -12.19 0.31 -25.17
N LYS A 29 -12.30 -0.98 -25.50
CA LYS A 29 -11.88 -2.02 -24.59
C LYS A 29 -10.40 -2.26 -24.88
N ALA A 30 -9.57 -1.39 -24.29
CA ALA A 30 -8.19 -1.74 -24.03
C ALA A 30 -8.23 -3.00 -23.16
N ASP A 31 -8.26 -4.16 -23.81
CA ASP A 31 -7.69 -5.38 -23.26
C ASP A 31 -6.24 -5.04 -22.99
N TRP A 32 -6.00 -4.50 -21.80
CA TRP A 32 -4.69 -4.59 -21.19
C TRP A 32 -4.28 -6.05 -21.33
N PRO A 33 -3.06 -6.34 -21.84
CA PRO A 33 -2.58 -7.71 -21.80
C PRO A 33 -2.77 -8.18 -20.36
N ALA A 34 -3.40 -9.34 -20.19
CA ALA A 34 -3.43 -10.03 -18.92
C ALA A 34 -1.97 -10.32 -18.56
N GLY A 35 -1.31 -9.33 -17.97
CA GLY A 35 0.08 -9.37 -17.60
C GLY A 35 0.23 -10.30 -16.42
N ASP A 36 1.44 -10.84 -16.27
CA ASP A 36 1.78 -11.70 -15.15
C ASP A 36 1.45 -11.00 -13.83
N SER A 37 0.53 -11.60 -13.06
CA SER A 37 0.17 -11.10 -11.74
C SER A 37 1.11 -11.69 -10.70
N VAL A 38 1.86 -10.84 -10.00
CA VAL A 38 2.71 -11.27 -8.89
C VAL A 38 1.89 -11.20 -7.58
N GLN A 39 1.59 -12.36 -6.99
CA GLN A 39 0.98 -12.43 -5.66
C GLN A 39 2.07 -12.63 -4.60
N LEU A 40 2.33 -11.59 -3.82
CA LEU A 40 3.20 -11.68 -2.64
C LEU A 40 2.61 -12.65 -1.60
N SER A 41 3.47 -13.48 -1.01
CA SER A 41 3.10 -14.30 0.15
C SER A 41 2.64 -13.43 1.32
N GLY A 42 1.85 -14.00 2.24
CA GLY A 42 1.40 -13.28 3.44
C GLY A 42 2.57 -12.72 4.26
N GLU A 43 3.64 -13.51 4.41
CA GLU A 43 4.87 -13.11 5.10
C GLU A 43 5.58 -11.95 4.41
N ALA A 44 5.67 -11.95 3.07
CA ALA A 44 6.31 -10.86 2.33
C ALA A 44 5.53 -9.55 2.44
N ARG A 45 4.20 -9.61 2.51
CA ARG A 45 3.36 -8.42 2.76
C ARG A 45 3.58 -7.89 4.18
N PHE A 46 3.61 -8.77 5.18
CA PHE A 46 3.85 -8.39 6.57
C PHE A 46 5.22 -7.73 6.76
N LYS A 47 6.27 -8.29 6.14
CA LYS A 47 7.61 -7.69 6.17
C LYS A 47 7.62 -6.29 5.54
N LYS A 48 6.95 -6.11 4.39
CA LYS A 48 6.84 -4.80 3.74
C LYS A 48 6.13 -3.77 4.63
N GLU A 49 5.11 -4.20 5.36
CA GLU A 49 4.40 -3.34 6.31
C GLU A 49 5.30 -2.92 7.48
N ILE A 50 6.08 -3.84 8.04
CA ILE A 50 7.09 -3.51 9.08
C ILE A 50 8.13 -2.54 8.53
N GLU A 51 8.68 -2.80 7.33
CA GLU A 51 9.65 -1.90 6.69
C GLU A 51 9.09 -0.49 6.48
N ALA A 52 7.81 -0.38 6.07
CA ALA A 52 7.13 0.91 5.94
C ALA A 52 6.95 1.60 7.30
N ALA A 53 6.56 0.86 8.34
CA ALA A 53 6.42 1.40 9.69
C ALA A 53 7.75 1.90 10.27
N LEU A 54 8.84 1.15 10.04
CA LEU A 54 10.19 1.54 10.46
C LEU A 54 10.67 2.82 9.77
N LYS A 55 10.36 3.01 8.48
CA LYS A 55 10.71 4.23 7.73
C LYS A 55 9.99 5.48 8.24
N ASN A 56 8.79 5.31 8.78
CA ASN A 56 7.98 6.41 9.30
C ASN A 56 8.24 6.69 10.79
N LEU A 57 9.12 5.91 11.44
CA LEU A 57 9.42 6.09 12.84
C LEU A 57 10.25 7.37 13.03
N PRO A 58 9.86 8.27 13.93
CA PRO A 58 10.64 9.48 14.17
C PRO A 58 11.98 9.11 14.81
N GLU A 59 13.02 9.89 14.49
CA GLU A 59 14.34 9.75 15.11
C GLU A 59 14.26 9.89 16.63
N VAL A 60 13.41 10.81 17.11
CA VAL A 60 13.17 11.04 18.53
C VAL A 60 11.71 10.80 18.86
N ARG A 61 11.47 9.98 19.90
CA ARG A 61 10.13 9.80 20.48
C ARG A 61 9.81 10.95 21.43
N GLU A 62 9.48 12.11 20.86
CA GLU A 62 9.23 13.36 21.60
C GLU A 62 8.25 13.19 22.76
N ASP A 63 7.16 12.45 22.55
CA ASP A 63 6.16 12.20 23.61
C ASP A 63 6.76 11.50 24.83
N LEU A 64 7.64 10.52 24.61
CA LEU A 64 8.33 9.80 25.69
C LEU A 64 9.31 10.73 26.42
N VAL A 65 10.08 11.51 25.67
CA VAL A 65 11.04 12.46 26.23
C VAL A 65 10.33 13.51 27.08
N ASN A 66 9.26 14.10 26.55
CA ASN A 66 8.51 15.15 27.24
C ASN A 66 7.82 14.62 28.50
N ARG A 67 7.27 13.39 28.46
CA ARG A 67 6.72 12.73 29.65
C ARG A 67 7.77 12.55 30.74
N ILE A 68 8.92 11.96 30.40
CA ILE A 68 9.99 11.72 31.38
C ILE A 68 10.52 13.04 31.95
N LYS A 69 10.74 14.06 31.11
CA LYS A 69 11.15 15.40 31.57
C LYS A 69 10.17 15.97 32.60
N LYS A 70 8.88 15.87 32.32
CA LYS A 70 7.83 16.32 33.24
C LYS A 70 7.84 15.55 34.56
N ASP A 71 7.98 14.22 34.51
CA ASP A 71 8.04 13.38 35.72
C ASP A 71 9.26 13.70 36.59
N ILE A 72 10.40 14.00 35.95
CA ILE A 72 11.63 14.44 36.65
C ILE A 72 11.40 15.79 37.32
N GLN A 73 10.85 16.78 36.59
CA GLN A 73 10.56 18.10 37.14
C GLN A 73 9.55 18.06 38.30
N ALA A 74 8.56 17.18 38.21
CA ALA A 74 7.59 16.95 39.27
C ALA A 74 8.13 16.13 40.46
N GLY A 75 9.34 15.57 40.35
CA GLY A 75 9.92 14.68 41.36
C GLY A 75 9.21 13.32 41.49
N THR A 76 8.37 12.96 40.51
CA THR A 76 7.59 11.70 40.51
C THR A 76 8.28 10.60 39.71
N TYR A 77 9.36 10.91 38.99
CA TYR A 77 10.13 9.91 38.27
C TYR A 77 10.80 8.93 39.24
N LYS A 78 10.49 7.65 39.07
CA LYS A 78 11.07 6.54 39.84
C LYS A 78 11.81 5.62 38.88
N PRO A 79 13.15 5.72 38.81
CA PRO A 79 13.95 4.78 38.05
C PRO A 79 13.76 3.35 38.56
N ASP A 80 13.73 2.41 37.63
CA ASP A 80 13.66 0.98 37.93
C ASP A 80 15.08 0.45 38.15
N THR A 81 15.36 -0.05 39.36
CA THR A 81 16.69 -0.52 39.76
C THR A 81 17.14 -1.73 38.98
N ASP A 82 16.21 -2.61 38.60
CA ASP A 82 16.52 -3.84 37.88
C ASP A 82 16.95 -3.49 36.45
N LYS A 83 16.25 -2.55 35.82
CA LYS A 83 16.62 -2.05 34.48
C LYS A 83 17.98 -1.34 34.47
N ILE A 84 18.34 -0.66 35.55
CA ILE A 84 19.67 -0.04 35.68
C ILE A 84 20.74 -1.12 35.75
N ALA A 85 20.55 -2.14 36.59
CA ALA A 85 21.49 -3.24 36.71
C ALA A 85 21.65 -4.01 35.39
N ASP A 86 20.53 -4.29 34.71
CA ASP A 86 20.53 -4.92 33.39
C ASP A 86 21.32 -4.11 32.36
N GLY A 87 21.13 -2.78 32.33
CA GLY A 87 21.88 -1.88 31.44
C GLY A 87 23.39 -1.95 31.68
N ILE A 88 23.82 -1.90 32.95
CA ILE A 88 25.24 -2.01 33.34
C ILE A 88 25.83 -3.35 32.90
N LEU A 89 25.10 -4.45 33.08
CA LEU A 89 25.55 -5.78 32.69
C LEU A 89 25.62 -5.92 31.16
N GLN A 90 24.63 -5.39 30.43
CA GLN A 90 24.59 -5.43 28.98
C GLN A 90 25.76 -4.67 28.36
N GLU A 91 26.05 -3.46 28.82
CA GLU A 91 27.19 -2.66 28.35
C GLU A 91 28.51 -3.43 28.52
N ARG A 92 28.75 -3.97 29.71
CA ARG A 92 29.96 -4.76 30.01
C ARG A 92 30.07 -6.06 29.20
N LEU A 93 28.96 -6.62 28.74
CA LEU A 93 28.96 -7.82 27.90
C LEU A 93 29.17 -7.49 26.42
N LEU A 94 28.70 -6.33 25.95
CA LEU A 94 28.92 -5.85 24.59
C LEU A 94 30.40 -5.57 24.34
N ASP A 95 31.09 -4.92 25.28
CA ASP A 95 32.54 -4.64 25.20
C ASP A 95 33.40 -5.90 25.07
N LYS A 96 32.92 -7.05 25.56
CA LYS A 96 33.64 -8.33 25.48
C LYS A 96 33.46 -9.07 24.15
N LYS A 97 32.49 -8.66 23.33
CA LYS A 97 32.16 -9.31 22.06
C LYS A 97 32.80 -8.61 20.86
N VAL A 98 33.57 -7.56 21.08
CA VAL A 98 34.31 -6.79 20.07
C VAL A 98 35.77 -7.21 20.06
#